data_AF-A0A525IWA4-F1
#
_entry.id   AF-A0A525IWA4-F1
#
_cell.length_a   1.000
_cell.length_b   1.000
_cell.length_c   1.000
_cell.angle_alpha   90.00
_cell.angle_beta   90.00
_cell.angle_gamma   90.00
#
_symmetry.space_group_name_H-M   'P 1'
#
loop_
_entity.id
_entity.type
_entity.pdbx_description
1 polymer ?
#
loop_
_entity_poly.entity_id
_entity_poly.type
_entity_poly.pdbx_seq_one_letter_code
_entity_poly.pdbx_strand_id
1 'polypeptide(L)'
;MRSTAVLLVALSLAVAGQASAAATSDHLTDVDYLKANRCRGLAEGFGVSSASSLDSLIKTEGRNRLDIVYAKGQEELARGKRDAAKTDGKERYEAELNGYCTAFLGARDAASTR
;
A
#
# COMPACT_ATOMS: atom_id res chain seq x y z
N MET A 1 6.31 18.55 51.36
CA MET A 1 5.68 17.26 50.98
C MET A 1 5.04 17.47 49.61
N ARG A 2 5.83 17.32 48.54
CA ARG A 2 5.75 16.20 47.56
C ARG A 2 4.38 16.09 46.87
N SER A 3 4.22 16.82 45.77
CA SER A 3 3.21 16.53 44.75
C SER A 3 3.91 15.89 43.56
N THR A 4 3.89 14.56 43.51
CA THR A 4 4.19 13.72 42.34
C THR A 4 3.08 13.92 41.30
N ALA A 5 3.38 14.48 40.13
CA ALA A 5 3.83 13.78 38.92
C ALA A 5 2.76 12.85 38.31
N VAL A 6 2.16 13.24 37.17
CA VAL A 6 2.00 12.40 35.98
C VAL A 6 1.98 13.31 34.74
N LEU A 7 3.11 13.39 34.04
CA LEU A 7 3.20 13.93 32.68
C LEU A 7 2.88 12.78 31.72
N LEU A 8 1.64 12.74 31.21
CA LEU A 8 1.25 11.85 30.12
C LEU A 8 1.86 12.40 28.81
N VAL A 9 3.09 11.99 28.51
CA VAL A 9 3.67 12.13 27.19
C VAL A 9 3.01 11.09 26.29
N ALA A 10 1.97 11.50 25.59
CA ALA A 10 1.45 10.74 24.46
C ALA A 10 2.51 10.77 23.34
N LEU A 11 3.36 9.75 23.31
CA LEU A 11 4.14 9.39 22.13
C LEU A 11 3.17 8.84 21.08
N SER A 12 2.50 9.75 20.37
CA SER A 12 2.02 9.47 19.04
C SER A 12 3.26 9.22 18.18
N LEU A 13 3.69 7.95 18.14
CA LEU A 13 4.44 7.45 16.99
C LEU A 13 3.55 7.71 15.79
N ALA A 14 3.74 8.87 15.17
CA ALA A 14 3.42 9.08 13.78
C ALA A 14 4.10 7.92 13.05
N VAL A 15 3.30 6.89 12.76
CA VAL A 15 3.64 5.87 11.78
C VAL A 15 4.03 6.68 10.57
N ALA A 16 5.33 6.68 10.31
CA ALA A 16 6.00 6.85 9.04
C ALA A 16 5.04 6.77 7.84
N GLY A 17 4.24 7.82 7.66
CA GLY A 17 3.71 8.25 6.39
C GLY A 17 4.87 8.89 5.66
N GLN A 18 5.92 8.10 5.40
CA GLN A 18 6.80 8.40 4.29
C GLN A 18 5.92 8.17 3.07
N ALA A 19 5.14 9.20 2.76
CA ALA A 19 4.73 9.52 1.42
C ALA A 19 6.03 9.70 0.62
N SER A 20 6.67 8.59 0.29
CA SER A 20 7.36 8.50 -0.98
C SER A 20 6.22 8.75 -1.97
N ALA A 21 6.07 10.00 -2.39
CA ALA A 21 5.43 10.29 -3.66
C ALA A 21 6.04 9.26 -4.61
N ALA A 22 5.23 8.27 -5.01
CA ALA A 22 5.65 7.28 -5.98
C ALA A 22 6.14 8.13 -7.14
N ALA A 23 7.46 8.17 -7.30
CA ALA A 23 8.07 9.09 -8.22
C ALA A 23 7.45 8.80 -9.58
N THR A 24 7.08 9.85 -10.28
CA THR A 24 6.59 9.88 -11.66
C THR A 24 7.66 9.38 -12.64
N SER A 25 8.31 8.27 -12.31
CA SER A 25 9.05 7.43 -13.24
C SER A 25 8.03 6.64 -14.04
N ASP A 26 8.26 6.53 -15.35
CA ASP A 26 7.45 5.79 -16.32
C ASP A 26 7.25 4.30 -15.92
N HIS A 27 8.02 3.83 -14.93
CA HIS A 27 7.94 2.49 -14.32
C HIS A 27 8.03 2.54 -12.79
N LEU A 28 7.46 1.54 -12.11
CA LEU A 28 7.59 1.39 -10.67
C LEU A 28 9.02 0.96 -10.28
N THR A 29 9.46 1.30 -9.08
CA THR A 29 10.59 0.58 -8.48
C THR A 29 10.16 -0.82 -8.04
N ASP A 30 11.09 -1.74 -7.79
CA ASP A 30 10.72 -3.06 -7.24
C ASP A 30 9.98 -2.93 -5.91
N VAL A 31 10.40 -1.99 -5.06
CA VAL A 31 9.74 -1.70 -3.78
C VAL A 31 8.31 -1.20 -4.00
N ASP A 32 8.11 -0.31 -4.97
CA ASP A 32 6.78 0.21 -5.30
C ASP A 32 5.90 -0.86 -5.96
N TYR A 33 6.47 -1.76 -6.75
CA TYR A 33 5.77 -2.92 -7.29
C TYR A 33 5.25 -3.85 -6.16
N LEU A 34 6.07 -4.11 -5.13
CA LEU A 34 5.65 -4.90 -3.97
C LEU A 34 4.53 -4.20 -3.18
N LYS A 35 4.66 -2.89 -2.96
CA LYS A 35 3.62 -2.08 -2.29
C LYS A 35 2.32 -2.05 -3.09
N ALA A 36 2.39 -1.88 -4.41
CA ALA A 36 1.22 -1.91 -5.29
C ALA A 36 0.49 -3.27 -5.21
N ASN A 37 1.24 -4.38 -5.17
CA ASN A 37 0.65 -5.71 -4.97
C ASN A 37 -0.06 -5.84 -3.62
N ARG A 38 0.54 -5.32 -2.54
CA ARG A 38 -0.12 -5.28 -1.23
C ARG A 38 -1.41 -4.46 -1.27
N CYS A 39 -1.38 -3.27 -1.88
CA CYS A 39 -2.55 -2.42 -2.07
C CYS A 39 -3.66 -3.14 -2.84
N ARG A 40 -3.30 -3.88 -3.89
CA ARG A 40 -4.28 -4.68 -4.64
C ARG A 40 -4.89 -5.75 -3.74
N GLY A 41 -4.08 -6.44 -2.94
CA GLY A 41 -4.55 -7.45 -2.01
C GLY A 41 -5.55 -6.90 -0.98
N LEU A 42 -5.24 -5.73 -0.41
CA LEU A 42 -6.14 -5.01 0.50
C LEU A 42 -7.43 -4.59 -0.22
N ALA A 43 -7.30 -4.02 -1.42
CA ALA A 43 -8.42 -3.56 -2.22
C ALA A 43 -9.40 -4.71 -2.57
N GLU A 44 -8.86 -5.86 -2.98
CA GLU A 44 -9.65 -7.07 -3.24
C GLU A 44 -10.30 -7.60 -1.97
N GLY A 45 -9.59 -7.60 -0.84
CA GLY A 45 -10.14 -8.07 0.44
C GLY A 45 -11.27 -7.20 0.99
N PHE A 46 -11.21 -5.88 0.77
CA PHE A 46 -12.27 -4.94 1.14
C PHE A 46 -13.37 -4.80 0.08
N GLY A 47 -13.21 -5.41 -1.09
CA GLY A 47 -14.20 -5.35 -2.18
C GLY A 47 -14.32 -3.97 -2.84
N VAL A 48 -13.24 -3.18 -2.87
CA VAL A 48 -13.26 -1.86 -3.51
C VAL A 48 -12.91 -1.95 -5.01
N SER A 49 -13.47 -1.05 -5.82
CA SER A 49 -13.28 -1.00 -7.27
C SER A 49 -11.83 -0.75 -7.70
N SER A 50 -11.05 -0.07 -6.84
CA SER A 50 -9.62 0.21 -7.01
C SER A 50 -8.76 -1.03 -7.27
N ALA A 51 -9.23 -2.22 -6.88
CA ALA A 51 -8.57 -3.49 -7.17
C ALA A 51 -8.32 -3.69 -8.68
N SER A 52 -9.29 -3.33 -9.52
CA SER A 52 -9.17 -3.45 -10.98
C SER A 52 -8.13 -2.49 -11.55
N SER A 53 -8.06 -1.28 -11.00
CA SER A 53 -7.07 -0.28 -11.36
C SER A 53 -5.66 -0.76 -10.99
N LEU A 54 -5.47 -1.31 -9.79
CA LEU A 54 -4.17 -1.83 -9.37
C LEU A 54 -3.76 -3.09 -10.14
N ASP A 55 -4.71 -3.96 -10.49
CA ASP A 55 -4.44 -5.18 -11.27
C ASP A 55 -3.80 -4.88 -12.63
N SER A 56 -4.34 -3.93 -13.41
CA SER A 56 -3.71 -3.65 -14.72
C SER A 56 -2.37 -2.95 -14.59
N LEU A 57 -2.16 -2.10 -13.56
CA LEU A 57 -0.84 -1.51 -13.28
C LEU A 57 0.19 -2.60 -12.98
N ILE A 58 -0.14 -3.51 -12.06
CA ILE A 58 0.73 -4.63 -11.68
C ILE A 58 1.03 -5.54 -12.87
N LYS A 59 0.03 -5.83 -13.70
CA LYS A 59 0.22 -6.63 -14.92
C LYS A 59 1.19 -5.96 -15.88
N THR A 60 1.08 -4.66 -16.11
CA THR A 60 2.01 -3.92 -16.98
C THR A 60 3.42 -3.95 -16.40
N GLU A 61 3.55 -3.63 -15.12
CA GLU A 61 4.83 -3.50 -14.43
C GLU A 61 5.53 -4.84 -14.17
N GLY A 62 4.76 -5.92 -14.05
CA GLY A 62 5.27 -7.26 -13.72
C GLY A 62 5.93 -7.98 -14.89
N ARG A 63 5.64 -7.62 -16.14
CA ARG A 63 6.10 -8.36 -17.33
C ARG A 63 7.62 -8.41 -17.50
N ASN A 64 8.30 -7.38 -17.02
CA ASN A 64 9.76 -7.22 -17.18
C ASN A 64 10.51 -7.36 -15.85
N ARG A 65 9.83 -7.81 -14.78
CA ARG A 65 10.46 -7.98 -13.46
C ARG A 65 11.23 -9.28 -13.40
N LEU A 66 12.27 -9.30 -12.56
CA LEU A 66 12.91 -10.53 -12.15
C LEU A 66 11.91 -11.44 -11.44
N ASP A 67 12.00 -12.76 -11.67
CA ASP A 67 11.09 -13.76 -11.10
C ASP A 67 10.96 -13.66 -9.58
N ILE A 68 12.07 -13.34 -8.89
CA ILE A 68 12.08 -13.18 -7.44
C ILE A 68 11.22 -12.00 -6.98
N VAL A 69 11.26 -10.87 -7.70
CA VAL A 69 10.45 -9.69 -7.40
C VAL A 69 8.98 -9.97 -7.69
N TYR A 70 8.70 -10.65 -8.81
CA TYR A 70 7.35 -11.09 -9.15
C TYR A 70 6.76 -12.00 -8.06
N ALA A 71 7.49 -13.04 -7.65
CA ALA A 71 7.06 -13.96 -6.60
C ALA A 71 6.80 -13.24 -5.27
N LYS A 72 7.68 -12.31 -4.87
CA LYS A 72 7.48 -11.46 -3.69
C LYS A 72 6.25 -10.56 -3.82
N GLY A 73 5.95 -10.06 -5.01
CA GLY A 73 4.71 -9.33 -5.28
C GLY A 73 3.48 -10.19 -4.99
N GLN A 74 3.47 -11.44 -5.45
CA GLN A 74 2.37 -12.37 -5.19
C GLN A 74 2.21 -12.69 -3.70
N GLU A 75 3.32 -12.81 -2.96
CA GLU A 75 3.30 -12.96 -1.49
C GLU A 75 2.64 -11.75 -0.81
N GLU A 76 2.98 -10.53 -1.23
CA GLU A 76 2.43 -9.29 -0.67
C GLU A 76 0.96 -9.08 -1.02
N LEU A 77 0.53 -9.47 -2.23
CA LEU A 77 -0.88 -9.51 -2.60
C LEU A 77 -1.65 -10.46 -1.68
N ALA A 78 -1.15 -11.69 -1.51
CA ALA A 78 -1.80 -12.66 -0.64
C ALA A 78 -1.81 -12.19 0.83
N ARG A 79 -0.75 -11.51 1.28
CA ARG A 79 -0.69 -10.89 2.61
C ARG A 79 -1.74 -9.80 2.77
N GLY A 80 -1.89 -8.90 1.79
CA GLY A 80 -2.92 -7.85 1.80
C GLY A 80 -4.33 -8.45 1.93
N LYS A 81 -4.65 -9.50 1.16
CA LYS A 81 -5.96 -10.18 1.27
C LYS A 81 -6.22 -10.73 2.67
N ARG A 82 -5.22 -11.43 3.23
CA ARG A 82 -5.33 -12.00 4.59
C ARG A 82 -5.48 -10.91 5.64
N ASP A 83 -4.80 -9.79 5.48
CA ASP A 83 -4.85 -8.67 6.40
C ASP A 83 -6.22 -7.96 6.35
N ALA A 84 -6.77 -7.73 5.16
CA ALA A 84 -8.13 -7.18 5.00
C ALA A 84 -9.23 -8.08 5.58
N ALA A 85 -9.00 -9.40 5.65
CA ALA A 85 -9.93 -10.34 6.28
C ALA A 85 -9.89 -10.32 7.82
N LYS A 86 -8.89 -9.68 8.44
CA LYS A 86 -8.78 -9.57 9.91
C LYS A 86 -9.63 -8.43 10.45
N THR A 87 -10.32 -8.67 11.54
CA THR A 87 -11.12 -7.66 12.24
C THR A 87 -10.27 -6.71 13.08
N ASP A 88 -9.22 -7.22 13.74
CA ASP A 88 -8.37 -6.50 14.70
C ASP A 88 -7.52 -5.37 14.08
N GLY A 89 -7.33 -5.38 12.76
CA GLY A 89 -6.53 -4.38 12.05
C GLY A 89 -7.29 -3.59 11.00
N LYS A 90 -8.62 -3.73 10.91
CA LYS A 90 -9.42 -3.23 9.80
C LYS A 90 -9.21 -1.73 9.55
N GLU A 91 -9.34 -0.90 10.58
CA GLU A 91 -9.18 0.56 10.46
C GLU A 91 -7.79 0.94 9.95
N ARG A 92 -6.74 0.26 10.44
CA ARG A 92 -5.36 0.47 10.00
C ARG A 92 -5.19 0.12 8.53
N TYR A 93 -5.76 -1.00 8.08
CA TYR A 93 -5.65 -1.47 6.70
C TYR A 93 -6.51 -0.65 5.73
N GLU A 94 -7.65 -0.12 6.19
CA GLU A 94 -8.43 0.87 5.44
C GLU A 94 -7.67 2.21 5.34
N ALA A 95 -7.00 2.65 6.41
CA ALA A 95 -6.12 3.82 6.37
C ALA A 95 -4.92 3.60 5.43
N GLU A 96 -4.41 2.36 5.35
CA GLU A 96 -3.37 1.96 4.39
C GLU A 96 -3.85 2.15 2.94
N LEU A 97 -5.05 1.64 2.66
CA LEU A 97 -5.70 1.71 1.35
C LEU A 97 -6.08 3.14 0.93
N ASN A 98 -6.57 3.94 1.87
CA ASN A 98 -6.97 5.34 1.63
C ASN A 98 -5.78 6.31 1.69
N GLY A 99 -4.67 5.89 2.29
CA GLY A 99 -3.43 6.64 2.37
C GLY A 99 -2.55 6.33 1.17
N TYR A 100 -1.44 5.64 1.42
CA TYR A 100 -0.38 5.49 0.42
C TYR A 100 -0.83 4.74 -0.86
N CYS A 101 -1.81 3.84 -0.77
CA CYS A 101 -2.26 3.08 -1.93
C CYS A 101 -2.90 3.95 -3.01
N THR A 102 -3.41 5.13 -2.65
CA THR A 102 -3.94 6.10 -3.61
C THR A 102 -2.88 6.61 -4.58
N ALA A 103 -1.60 6.62 -4.20
CA ALA A 103 -0.49 7.02 -5.08
C ALA A 103 -0.38 6.11 -6.32
N PHE A 104 -0.73 4.83 -6.19
CA PHE A 104 -0.71 3.87 -7.30
C PHE A 104 -1.96 3.95 -8.20
N LEU A 105 -3.03 4.58 -7.73
CA LEU A 105 -4.24 4.80 -8.53
C LEU A 105 -4.02 5.96 -9.51
N GLY A 106 -3.40 7.07 -9.07
CA GLY A 106 -3.06 8.20 -9.92
C GLY A 106 -1.94 7.93 -10.93
N ALA A 107 -1.07 6.95 -10.67
CA ALA A 107 -0.01 6.55 -11.60
C ALA A 107 -0.55 6.02 -12.95
N ARG A 108 -1.78 5.49 -12.99
CA ARG A 108 -2.43 5.05 -14.23
C ARG A 108 -2.93 6.19 -15.11
N ASP A 109 -3.45 7.25 -14.51
CA ASP A 109 -4.00 8.38 -15.28
C ASP A 109 -2.89 9.09 -16.06
N ALA A 110 -1.69 9.18 -15.46
CA ALA A 110 -0.48 9.66 -16.14
C ALA A 110 0.02 8.73 -17.26
N ALA A 111 -0.22 7.42 -17.17
CA ALA A 111 0.15 6.44 -18.19
C ALA A 111 -0.88 6.31 -19.34
N SER A 112 -2.16 6.62 -19.08
CA SER A 112 -3.26 6.48 -20.06
C SER A 112 -3.47 7.71 -20.95
N THR A 113 -2.82 8.84 -20.69
CA THR A 113 -2.94 10.07 -21.50
C THR A 113 -1.89 10.18 -22.61
N ARG A 114 -1.18 9.09 -22.93
CA ARG A 114 -0.19 9.04 -24.00
C ARG A 114 -0.57 8.02 -25.07
#